data_AF-A0A5C6A1Z7-F1
#
_entry.id   AF-A0A5C6A1Z7-F1
#
_cell.length_a   1.000
_cell.length_b   1.000
_cell.length_c   1.000
_cell.angle_alpha   90.00
_cell.angle_beta   90.00
_cell.angle_gamma   90.00
#
_symmetry.space_group_name_H-M   'P 1'
#
loop_
_entity.id
_entity.type
_entity.pdbx_description
1 polymer ?
#
loop_
_entity_poly.entity_id
_entity_poly.type
_entity_poly.pdbx_seq_one_letter_code
_entity_poly.pdbx_strand_id
1 'polypeptide(L)'
;MLFRLFACLAVASLTGLNSSQAQLVVQQVPFQSAGNSYYDATGLTWGVNGPGFFANFNGNGAVAPFGNFDPNAGLRTGVGFRNGPWSGHLGLTLNQGSSRSNQSTTASLTTTDGYPGSITSQTVRPFVTGVVPIVGGAPVGFIQDIPPVTSTGQQNLASVAQQQLAEVQQRQQANHDARQKTAYQSFQRGLKAEQDGNLRMARANYQNALRVAEGELRVEILKRVQANNW
;
A
#
# COMPACT_ATOMS: atom_id res chain seq x y z
N MET A 1 -55.36 -46.47 -47.76
CA MET A 1 -54.69 -46.60 -46.44
C MET A 1 -53.69 -45.48 -46.17
N LEU A 2 -52.82 -45.12 -47.13
CA LEU A 2 -51.83 -44.03 -47.01
C LEU A 2 -52.39 -42.66 -46.58
N PHE A 3 -53.56 -42.25 -47.10
CA PHE A 3 -54.14 -40.93 -46.84
C PHE A 3 -54.59 -40.74 -45.38
N ARG A 4 -55.03 -41.83 -44.72
CA ARG A 4 -55.42 -41.80 -43.30
C ARG A 4 -54.20 -41.72 -42.38
N LEU A 5 -53.06 -42.25 -42.83
CA LEU A 5 -51.80 -42.22 -42.08
C LEU A 5 -51.18 -40.81 -42.12
N PHE A 6 -51.23 -40.13 -43.27
CA PHE A 6 -50.82 -38.73 -43.40
C PHE A 6 -51.71 -37.78 -42.60
N ALA A 7 -53.02 -38.00 -42.57
CA ALA A 7 -53.95 -37.20 -41.79
C ALA A 7 -53.69 -37.33 -40.27
N CYS A 8 -53.45 -38.55 -39.77
CA CYS A 8 -53.09 -38.74 -38.36
C CYS A 8 -51.74 -38.10 -38.00
N LEU A 9 -50.75 -38.15 -38.90
CA LEU A 9 -49.43 -37.56 -38.68
C LEU A 9 -49.47 -36.02 -38.68
N ALA A 10 -50.34 -35.42 -39.51
CA ALA A 10 -50.57 -33.97 -39.54
C ALA A 10 -51.36 -33.47 -38.32
N VAL A 11 -52.33 -34.24 -37.83
CA VAL A 11 -53.09 -33.90 -36.61
C VAL A 11 -52.23 -34.06 -35.34
N ALA A 12 -51.32 -35.03 -35.33
CA ALA A 12 -50.37 -35.21 -34.23
C ALA A 12 -49.31 -34.09 -34.17
N SER A 13 -48.88 -33.53 -35.31
CA SER A 13 -47.93 -32.42 -35.33
C SER A 13 -48.55 -31.06 -34.99
N LEU A 14 -49.86 -30.87 -35.26
CA LEU A 14 -50.60 -29.65 -34.89
C LEU A 14 -51.01 -29.59 -33.41
N THR A 15 -51.10 -30.73 -32.72
CA THR A 15 -51.49 -30.81 -31.30
C THR A 15 -50.30 -30.85 -30.33
N GLY A 16 -49.07 -30.88 -30.84
CA GLY A 16 -47.83 -30.91 -30.04
C GLY A 16 -47.24 -29.53 -29.71
N LEU A 17 -47.84 -28.43 -30.16
CA LEU A 17 -47.36 -27.07 -29.87
C LEU A 17 -47.84 -26.61 -28.49
N ASN A 18 -47.33 -27.24 -27.43
CA ASN A 18 -47.34 -26.63 -26.11
C ASN A 18 -46.46 -25.39 -26.19
N SER A 19 -47.07 -24.20 -26.11
CA SER A 19 -46.34 -22.97 -25.87
C SER A 19 -45.60 -23.15 -24.55
N SER A 20 -44.30 -23.45 -24.61
CA SER A 20 -43.45 -23.46 -23.42
C SER A 20 -43.34 -22.01 -22.94
N GLN A 21 -44.25 -21.63 -22.06
CA GLN A 21 -44.15 -20.42 -21.25
C GLN A 21 -43.02 -20.69 -20.26
N ALA A 22 -41.78 -20.50 -20.70
CA ALA A 22 -40.64 -20.50 -19.79
C ALA A 22 -40.78 -19.22 -18.95
N GLN A 23 -41.38 -19.35 -17.78
CA GLN A 23 -41.49 -18.25 -16.83
C GLN A 23 -40.06 -17.90 -16.36
N LEU A 24 -39.70 -16.65 -16.63
CA LEU A 24 -38.45 -16.05 -16.16
C LEU A 24 -38.77 -15.23 -14.90
N VAL A 25 -38.01 -15.45 -13.85
CA VAL A 25 -38.08 -14.70 -12.60
C VAL A 25 -36.85 -13.81 -12.51
N VAL A 26 -37.08 -12.51 -12.41
CA VAL A 26 -36.02 -11.53 -12.12
C VAL A 26 -36.03 -11.26 -10.62
N GLN A 27 -34.92 -11.56 -9.95
CA GLN A 27 -34.71 -11.30 -8.54
C GLN A 27 -33.69 -10.18 -8.37
N GLN A 28 -34.04 -9.17 -7.57
CA GLN A 28 -33.15 -8.04 -7.26
C GLN A 28 -32.96 -7.92 -5.76
N VAL A 29 -31.72 -7.73 -5.33
CA VAL A 29 -31.35 -7.49 -3.93
C VAL A 29 -30.61 -6.15 -3.86
N PRO A 30 -31.29 -5.05 -3.48
CA PRO A 30 -30.64 -3.77 -3.26
C PRO A 30 -29.87 -3.78 -1.93
N PHE A 31 -28.63 -3.31 -1.98
CA PHE A 31 -27.77 -3.02 -0.83
C PHE A 31 -27.51 -1.52 -0.81
N GLN A 32 -27.79 -0.88 0.32
CA GLN A 32 -27.50 0.53 0.55
C GLN A 32 -26.74 0.66 1.86
N SER A 33 -25.65 1.42 1.84
CA SER A 33 -24.85 1.74 3.02
C SER A 33 -24.61 3.25 3.04
N ALA A 34 -25.13 3.91 4.06
CA ALA A 34 -24.89 5.33 4.31
C ALA A 34 -24.06 5.46 5.59
N GLY A 35 -22.96 6.21 5.53
CA GLY A 35 -22.11 6.51 6.66
C GLY A 35 -21.94 8.00 6.80
N ASN A 36 -22.12 8.52 8.02
CA ASN A 36 -21.79 9.90 8.35
C ASN A 36 -20.76 9.90 9.48
N SER A 37 -19.71 10.68 9.34
CA SER A 37 -18.76 10.96 10.41
C SER A 37 -18.56 12.46 10.57
N TYR A 38 -18.26 12.84 11.81
CA TYR A 38 -17.83 14.17 12.18
C TYR A 38 -16.59 14.01 13.06
N TYR A 39 -15.62 14.89 12.89
CA TYR A 39 -14.48 14.99 13.79
C TYR A 39 -14.23 16.45 14.16
N ASP A 40 -13.77 16.62 15.38
CA ASP A 40 -13.21 17.84 15.93
C ASP A 40 -11.96 17.44 16.69
N ALA A 41 -10.84 18.10 16.40
CA ALA A 41 -9.61 17.91 17.13
C ALA A 41 -9.02 19.27 17.48
N THR A 42 -9.04 19.56 18.77
CA THR A 42 -8.28 20.65 19.36
C THR A 42 -7.08 20.07 20.09
N GLY A 43 -5.88 20.51 19.71
CA GLY A 43 -4.62 20.04 20.27
C GLY A 43 -3.72 21.19 20.64
N LEU A 44 -3.05 21.08 21.79
CA LEU A 44 -1.98 21.99 22.19
C LEU A 44 -0.63 21.28 22.02
N THR A 45 0.33 21.98 21.44
CA THR A 45 1.71 21.50 21.26
C THR A 45 2.66 22.49 21.92
N TRP A 46 3.69 22.00 22.58
CA TRP A 46 4.74 22.87 23.09
C TRP A 46 6.06 22.14 23.12
N GLY A 47 7.13 22.92 23.08
CA GLY A 47 8.45 22.37 23.31
C GLY A 47 9.41 23.43 23.79
N VAL A 48 10.38 23.01 24.58
CA VAL A 48 11.48 23.84 25.05
C VAL A 48 12.78 23.07 24.91
N ASN A 49 13.80 23.76 24.44
CA ASN A 49 15.18 23.30 24.37
C ASN A 49 16.03 24.25 25.19
N GLY A 50 16.82 23.69 26.11
CA GLY A 50 17.83 24.40 26.86
C GLY A 50 19.20 23.74 26.73
N PRO A 51 20.25 24.28 27.36
CA PRO A 51 21.57 23.67 27.36
C PRO A 51 21.53 22.27 28.00
N GLY A 52 21.64 21.23 27.19
CA GLY A 52 21.72 19.84 27.65
C GLY A 52 20.40 19.16 27.99
N PHE A 53 19.25 19.81 27.76
CA PHE A 53 17.94 19.19 27.98
C PHE A 53 16.90 19.69 26.97
N PHE A 54 15.85 18.89 26.80
CA PHE A 54 14.69 19.25 26.01
C PHE A 54 13.42 18.64 26.59
N ALA A 55 12.28 19.26 26.32
CA ALA A 55 10.96 18.69 26.55
C ALA A 55 10.06 19.05 25.35
N ASN A 56 9.25 18.10 24.91
CA ASN A 56 8.31 18.29 23.82
C ASN A 56 7.01 17.55 24.14
N PHE A 57 5.90 18.23 23.94
CA PHE A 57 4.56 17.68 24.07
C PHE A 57 3.84 17.76 22.73
N ASN A 58 3.32 16.60 22.31
CA ASN A 58 2.45 16.47 21.14
C ASN A 58 3.12 16.94 19.82
N GLY A 59 4.42 16.62 19.67
CA GLY A 59 5.24 17.01 18.50
C GLY A 59 4.84 16.41 17.16
N ASN A 60 3.82 15.53 17.13
CA ASN A 60 3.20 15.01 15.93
C ASN A 60 1.69 14.88 16.22
N GLY A 61 0.93 15.92 15.87
CA GLY A 61 -0.45 16.12 16.32
C GLY A 61 -1.31 14.85 16.26
N ALA A 62 -2.01 14.57 17.37
CA ALA A 62 -2.86 13.40 17.51
C ALA A 62 -3.88 13.30 16.35
N VAL A 63 -3.77 12.24 15.55
CA VAL A 63 -4.73 11.89 14.50
C VAL A 63 -5.90 11.19 15.17
N ALA A 64 -7.12 11.71 14.97
CA ALA A 64 -8.30 11.04 15.49
C ALA A 64 -8.44 9.65 14.83
N PRO A 65 -8.59 8.56 15.63
CA PRO A 65 -8.58 7.19 15.12
C PRO A 65 -9.84 6.79 14.34
N PHE A 66 -10.85 7.67 14.30
CA PHE A 66 -12.14 7.40 13.66
C PHE A 66 -12.60 8.62 12.87
N GLY A 67 -13.48 8.37 11.89
CA GLY A 67 -14.23 9.42 11.19
C GLY A 67 -13.55 10.04 9.97
N ASN A 68 -12.54 9.38 9.38
CA ASN A 68 -11.77 9.87 8.24
C ASN A 68 -11.19 11.27 8.50
N PHE A 69 -10.48 11.39 9.63
CA PHE A 69 -9.78 12.61 10.01
C PHE A 69 -8.81 13.05 8.90
N ASP A 70 -8.94 14.27 8.43
CA ASP A 70 -7.96 14.89 7.55
C ASP A 70 -7.00 15.75 8.40
N PRO A 71 -5.72 15.35 8.53
CA PRO A 71 -4.74 16.09 9.31
C PRO A 71 -4.44 17.49 8.77
N ASN A 72 -4.82 17.80 7.53
CA ASN A 72 -4.65 19.12 6.92
C ASN A 72 -5.92 19.98 6.99
N ALA A 73 -7.05 19.42 7.44
CA ALA A 73 -8.29 20.15 7.59
C ALA A 73 -8.31 20.90 8.94
N GLY A 74 -7.95 22.18 8.92
CA GLY A 74 -7.99 23.03 10.10
C GLY A 74 -6.91 24.10 10.14
N LEU A 75 -6.82 24.77 11.29
CA LEU A 75 -5.82 25.79 11.58
C LEU A 75 -4.71 25.21 12.46
N ARG A 76 -3.47 25.29 11.98
CA ARG A 76 -2.27 25.10 12.80
C ARG A 76 -1.59 26.45 12.98
N THR A 77 -1.55 26.92 14.21
CA THR A 77 -0.97 28.22 14.56
C THR A 77 -0.07 28.09 15.77
N GLY A 78 0.84 29.03 15.98
CA GLY A 78 1.72 29.01 17.13
C GLY A 78 2.73 30.15 17.13
N VAL A 79 3.39 30.29 18.28
CA VAL A 79 4.44 31.26 18.51
C VAL A 79 5.72 30.53 18.91
N GLY A 80 6.83 30.97 18.34
CA GLY A 80 8.17 30.52 18.71
C GLY A 80 8.89 31.59 19.50
N PHE A 81 9.73 31.18 20.45
CA PHE A 81 10.65 32.07 21.14
C PHE A 81 12.06 31.53 21.08
N ARG A 82 13.04 32.45 21.06
CA ARG A 82 14.46 32.12 21.13
C ARG A 82 15.17 33.20 21.90
N ASN A 83 15.87 32.81 22.97
CA ASN A 83 16.68 33.71 23.78
C ASN A 83 17.95 32.99 24.27
N GLY A 84 19.10 33.33 23.68
CA GLY A 84 20.37 32.69 23.99
C GLY A 84 20.34 31.16 23.74
N PRO A 85 20.76 30.32 24.71
CA PRO A 85 20.73 28.86 24.55
C PRO A 85 19.33 28.26 24.75
N TRP A 86 18.32 29.08 25.02
CA TRP A 86 16.93 28.66 25.20
C TRP A 86 16.12 28.92 23.93
N SER A 87 15.34 27.93 23.52
CA SER A 87 14.36 28.09 22.44
C SER A 87 13.13 27.25 22.73
N GLY A 88 11.99 27.65 22.18
CA GLY A 88 10.79 26.88 22.35
C GLY A 88 9.65 27.37 21.48
N HIS A 89 8.53 26.68 21.59
CA HIS A 89 7.31 27.00 20.86
C HIS A 89 6.09 26.62 21.67
N LEU A 90 4.99 27.34 21.41
CA LEU A 90 3.65 27.00 21.83
C LEU A 90 2.76 27.05 20.59
N GLY A 91 2.10 25.94 20.28
CA GLY A 91 1.23 25.79 19.13
C GLY A 91 -0.15 25.27 19.51
N LEU A 92 -1.11 25.61 18.66
CA LEU A 92 -2.49 25.14 18.69
C LEU A 92 -2.82 24.52 17.34
N THR A 93 -3.49 23.37 17.39
CA THR A 93 -4.11 22.70 16.25
C THR A 93 -5.61 22.70 16.47
N LEU A 94 -6.37 23.21 15.51
CA LEU A 94 -7.83 23.28 15.55
C LEU A 94 -8.36 22.72 14.24
N ASN A 95 -8.88 21.50 14.28
CA ASN A 95 -9.35 20.78 13.11
C ASN A 95 -10.82 20.42 13.28
N GLN A 96 -11.61 20.63 12.23
CA GLN A 96 -13.02 20.23 12.21
C GLN A 96 -13.39 19.75 10.81
N GLY A 97 -14.15 18.68 10.73
CA GLY A 97 -14.62 18.18 9.45
C GLY A 97 -15.75 17.17 9.57
N SER A 98 -16.42 16.93 8.46
CA SER A 98 -17.45 15.89 8.36
C SER A 98 -17.29 15.14 7.04
N SER A 99 -17.43 13.82 7.08
CA SER A 99 -17.47 12.96 5.89
C SER A 99 -18.84 12.29 5.81
N ARG A 100 -19.40 12.23 4.61
CA ARG A 100 -20.63 11.49 4.33
C ARG A 100 -20.39 10.57 3.14
N SER A 101 -20.64 9.29 3.32
CA SER A 101 -20.57 8.28 2.26
C SER A 101 -21.96 7.68 2.04
N ASN A 102 -22.28 7.43 0.78
CA ASN A 102 -23.47 6.67 0.39
C ASN A 102 -23.04 5.70 -0.72
N GLN A 103 -23.25 4.41 -0.48
CA GLN A 103 -22.96 3.34 -1.41
C GLN A 103 -24.25 2.57 -1.68
N SER A 104 -24.62 2.45 -2.96
CA SER A 104 -25.80 1.69 -3.39
C SER A 104 -25.38 0.69 -4.46
N THR A 105 -25.59 -0.60 -4.17
CA THR A 105 -25.29 -1.72 -5.08
C THR A 105 -26.52 -2.59 -5.17
N THR A 106 -27.05 -2.85 -6.37
CA THR A 106 -28.17 -3.78 -6.55
C THR A 106 -27.70 -4.97 -7.37
N ALA A 107 -27.77 -6.17 -6.79
CA ALA A 107 -27.57 -7.41 -7.53
C ALA A 107 -28.88 -7.79 -8.22
N SER A 108 -28.83 -8.22 -9.49
CA SER A 108 -29.99 -8.68 -10.25
C SER A 108 -29.64 -10.01 -10.91
N LEU A 109 -30.54 -10.98 -10.80
CA LEU A 109 -30.38 -12.31 -11.40
C LEU A 109 -31.71 -12.72 -12.05
N THR A 110 -31.64 -13.17 -13.30
CA THR A 110 -32.79 -13.73 -14.02
C THR A 110 -32.64 -15.24 -14.10
N THR A 111 -33.58 -16.00 -13.53
CA THR A 111 -33.59 -17.46 -13.58
C THR A 111 -34.89 -17.99 -14.14
N THR A 112 -34.88 -19.22 -14.65
CA THR A 112 -36.10 -19.98 -14.96
C THR A 112 -36.71 -20.55 -13.67
N ASP A 113 -38.03 -20.74 -13.67
CA ASP A 113 -38.73 -21.34 -12.53
C ASP A 113 -38.17 -22.71 -12.15
N GLY A 114 -37.88 -22.90 -10.87
CA GLY A 114 -37.33 -24.14 -10.33
C GLY A 114 -35.81 -24.34 -10.52
N TYR A 115 -35.13 -23.41 -11.21
CA TYR A 115 -33.68 -23.48 -11.39
C TYR A 115 -32.96 -22.55 -10.41
N PRO A 116 -32.04 -23.07 -9.58
CA PRO A 116 -31.24 -22.22 -8.70
C PRO A 116 -30.25 -21.40 -9.54
N GLY A 117 -30.07 -20.15 -9.16
CA GLY A 117 -29.01 -19.30 -9.68
C GLY A 117 -28.35 -18.51 -8.55
N SER A 118 -27.12 -18.07 -8.78
CA SER A 118 -26.37 -17.26 -7.81
C SER A 118 -25.58 -16.18 -8.54
N ILE A 119 -25.42 -15.04 -7.89
CA ILE A 119 -24.57 -13.96 -8.33
C ILE A 119 -23.61 -13.62 -7.19
N THR A 120 -22.32 -13.61 -7.46
CA THR A 120 -21.28 -13.27 -6.48
C THR A 120 -20.35 -12.22 -7.06
N SER A 121 -20.07 -11.19 -6.27
CA SER A 121 -19.07 -10.17 -6.58
C SER A 121 -18.15 -10.08 -5.37
N GLN A 122 -17.00 -10.74 -5.46
CA GLN A 122 -16.02 -10.82 -4.38
C GLN A 122 -14.62 -10.64 -4.95
N THR A 123 -13.73 -10.04 -4.16
CA THR A 123 -12.30 -10.00 -4.48
C THR A 123 -11.61 -11.19 -3.82
N VAL A 124 -11.07 -12.12 -4.62
CA VAL A 124 -10.23 -13.21 -4.10
C VAL A 124 -8.87 -12.64 -3.72
N ARG A 125 -8.56 -12.66 -2.42
CA ARG A 125 -7.23 -12.30 -1.90
C ARG A 125 -6.47 -13.59 -1.58
N PRO A 126 -5.58 -14.06 -2.46
CA PRO A 126 -4.80 -15.26 -2.20
C PRO A 126 -3.86 -15.02 -1.03
N PHE A 127 -3.74 -16.00 -0.13
CA PHE A 127 -2.75 -16.02 0.94
C PHE A 127 -1.89 -17.27 0.82
N VAL A 128 -0.61 -17.17 1.19
CA VAL A 128 0.30 -18.33 1.22
C VAL A 128 -0.08 -19.20 2.42
N THR A 129 -0.58 -20.41 2.17
CA THR A 129 -0.91 -21.40 3.22
C THR A 129 0.29 -22.22 3.67
N GLY A 130 1.39 -22.21 2.92
CA GLY A 130 2.63 -22.88 3.29
C GLY A 130 3.73 -22.68 2.26
N VAL A 131 4.99 -22.85 2.69
CA VAL A 131 6.15 -22.99 1.80
C VAL A 131 6.51 -24.47 1.82
N VAL A 132 6.47 -25.14 0.68
CA VAL A 132 7.01 -26.50 0.54
C VAL A 132 8.48 -26.38 0.16
N PRO A 133 9.44 -26.62 1.07
CA PRO A 133 10.85 -26.62 0.69
C PRO A 133 11.13 -27.85 -0.18
N ILE A 134 11.63 -27.63 -1.40
CA ILE A 134 12.15 -28.72 -2.22
C ILE A 134 13.61 -28.95 -1.80
N VAL A 135 13.82 -29.91 -0.92
CA VAL A 135 15.15 -30.48 -0.66
C VAL A 135 15.25 -31.81 -1.40
N GLY A 136 15.81 -31.77 -2.62
CA GLY A 136 16.24 -32.95 -3.38
C GLY A 136 15.13 -33.88 -3.90
N GLY A 137 14.83 -33.78 -5.19
CA GLY A 137 14.48 -34.91 -6.08
C GLY A 137 13.55 -36.04 -5.61
N ALA A 138 12.52 -35.78 -4.80
CA ALA A 138 11.50 -36.78 -4.45
C ALA A 138 10.24 -36.64 -5.35
N PRO A 139 9.62 -37.76 -5.79
CA PRO A 139 8.57 -37.75 -6.79
C PRO A 139 7.27 -37.13 -6.25
N VAL A 140 6.68 -36.25 -7.06
CA VAL A 140 5.38 -35.60 -6.85
C VAL A 140 4.26 -36.64 -6.78
N GLY A 141 3.95 -37.11 -5.57
CA GLY A 141 2.95 -38.14 -5.30
C GLY A 141 1.72 -37.69 -4.51
N PHE A 142 1.41 -36.38 -4.45
CA PHE A 142 0.25 -35.87 -3.68
C PHE A 142 -0.41 -34.63 -4.32
N ILE A 143 -0.65 -34.62 -5.63
CA ILE A 143 -1.54 -33.64 -6.27
C ILE A 143 -2.51 -34.40 -7.17
N GLN A 144 -3.62 -34.86 -6.60
CA GLN A 144 -4.84 -35.11 -7.38
C GLN A 144 -5.92 -34.17 -6.85
N ASP A 145 -6.59 -33.52 -7.80
CA ASP A 145 -7.77 -32.66 -7.67
C ASP A 145 -7.57 -31.24 -7.13
N ILE A 146 -6.73 -30.48 -7.84
CA ILE A 146 -6.90 -29.02 -7.92
C ILE A 146 -7.81 -28.76 -9.14
N PRO A 147 -9.01 -28.16 -9.00
CA PRO A 147 -9.81 -27.74 -10.15
C PRO A 147 -8.98 -26.80 -11.02
N PRO A 148 -9.05 -26.89 -12.37
CA PRO A 148 -8.20 -26.09 -13.25
C PRO A 148 -8.45 -24.61 -12.97
N VAL A 149 -7.44 -23.95 -12.41
CA VAL A 149 -7.42 -22.49 -12.31
C VAL A 149 -7.50 -22.00 -13.74
N THR A 150 -8.60 -21.34 -14.08
CA THR A 150 -8.76 -20.67 -15.38
C THR A 150 -7.55 -19.77 -15.62
N SER A 151 -6.95 -19.88 -16.80
CA SER A 151 -5.68 -19.25 -17.20
C SER A 151 -5.54 -17.76 -16.88
N THR A 152 -6.65 -17.04 -16.71
CA THR A 152 -6.70 -15.62 -16.34
C THR A 152 -6.24 -15.32 -14.91
N GLY A 153 -6.44 -16.25 -13.96
CA GLY A 153 -6.05 -16.06 -12.55
C GLY A 153 -4.54 -16.13 -12.33
N GLN A 154 -3.85 -17.05 -13.01
CA GLN A 154 -2.40 -17.25 -12.90
C GLN A 154 -1.60 -16.08 -13.51
N GLN A 155 -2.11 -15.46 -14.59
CA GLN A 155 -1.47 -14.31 -15.22
C GLN A 155 -1.47 -13.07 -14.32
N ASN A 156 -2.54 -12.85 -13.56
CA ASN A 156 -2.67 -11.69 -12.67
C ASN A 156 -1.78 -11.77 -11.43
N LEU A 157 -1.52 -12.96 -10.88
CA LEU A 157 -0.59 -13.10 -9.73
C LEU A 157 0.87 -12.93 -10.16
N ALA A 158 1.26 -13.45 -11.33
CA ALA A 158 2.62 -13.33 -11.84
C ALA A 158 3.01 -11.87 -12.14
N SER A 159 2.09 -11.09 -12.71
CA SER A 159 2.32 -9.67 -13.02
C SER A 159 2.45 -8.80 -11.76
N VAL A 160 1.62 -9.05 -10.74
CA VAL A 160 1.73 -8.35 -9.43
C VAL A 160 3.04 -8.68 -8.72
N ALA A 161 3.48 -9.94 -8.72
CA ALA A 161 4.75 -10.33 -8.12
C ALA A 161 5.96 -9.69 -8.81
N GLN A 162 5.94 -9.60 -10.14
CA GLN A 162 6.99 -8.93 -10.93
C GLN A 162 7.03 -7.42 -10.67
N GLN A 163 5.88 -6.76 -10.56
CA GLN A 163 5.80 -5.33 -10.24
C GLN A 163 6.38 -5.02 -8.85
N GLN A 164 6.06 -5.85 -7.85
CA GLN A 164 6.58 -5.68 -6.49
C GLN A 164 8.11 -5.86 -6.44
N LEU A 165 8.66 -6.84 -7.16
CA LEU A 165 10.11 -7.06 -7.20
C LEU A 165 10.85 -5.88 -7.87
N ALA A 166 10.32 -5.37 -8.98
CA ALA A 166 10.88 -4.20 -9.65
C ALA A 166 10.88 -2.96 -8.74
N GLU A 167 9.78 -2.72 -8.00
CA GLU A 167 9.67 -1.60 -7.08
C GLU A 167 10.65 -1.71 -5.90
N VAL A 168 10.87 -2.92 -5.37
CA VAL A 168 11.86 -3.16 -4.30
C VAL A 168 13.28 -2.92 -4.81
N GLN A 169 13.63 -3.42 -6.00
CA GLN A 169 14.93 -3.19 -6.61
C GLN A 169 15.19 -1.70 -6.85
N GLN A 170 14.20 -0.98 -7.38
CA GLN A 170 14.31 0.46 -7.62
C GLN A 170 14.51 1.25 -6.32
N ARG A 171 13.79 0.90 -5.24
CA ARG A 171 13.99 1.52 -3.92
C ARG A 171 15.37 1.21 -3.33
N GLN A 172 15.87 -0.01 -3.50
CA GLN A 172 17.21 -0.38 -3.03
C GLN A 172 18.29 0.44 -3.76
N GLN A 173 18.17 0.57 -5.08
CA GLN A 173 19.08 1.39 -5.90
C GLN A 173 19.01 2.87 -5.48
N ALA A 174 17.81 3.44 -5.36
CA ALA A 174 17.65 4.84 -4.93
C ALA A 174 18.22 5.10 -3.52
N ASN A 175 18.05 4.15 -2.60
CA ASN A 175 18.64 4.24 -1.26
C ASN A 175 20.17 4.15 -1.29
N HIS A 176 20.73 3.27 -2.12
CA HIS A 176 22.17 3.15 -2.32
C HIS A 176 22.74 4.47 -2.88
N ASP A 177 22.11 5.03 -3.92
CA ASP A 177 22.55 6.28 -4.55
C ASP A 177 22.46 7.48 -3.60
N ALA A 178 21.39 7.56 -2.80
CA ALA A 178 21.22 8.61 -1.80
C ALA A 178 22.28 8.54 -0.69
N ARG A 179 22.64 7.32 -0.26
CA ARG A 179 23.70 7.07 0.72
C ARG A 179 25.06 7.48 0.17
N GLN A 180 25.38 7.08 -1.06
CA GLN A 180 26.63 7.43 -1.73
C GLN A 180 26.76 8.94 -1.94
N LYS A 181 25.68 9.62 -2.35
CA LYS A 181 25.67 11.09 -2.47
C LYS A 181 25.95 11.78 -1.13
N THR A 182 25.37 11.28 -0.05
CA THR A 182 25.58 11.83 1.31
C THR A 182 27.02 11.61 1.77
N ALA A 183 27.59 10.44 1.49
CA ALA A 183 28.98 10.13 1.76
C ALA A 183 29.93 11.06 0.99
N TYR A 184 29.66 11.28 -0.31
CA TYR A 184 30.45 12.16 -1.16
C TYR A 184 30.40 13.63 -0.69
N GLN A 185 29.22 14.12 -0.30
CA GLN A 185 29.10 15.48 0.24
C GLN A 185 29.89 15.66 1.54
N SER A 186 29.83 14.67 2.43
CA SER A 186 30.61 14.69 3.68
C SER A 186 32.11 14.66 3.39
N PHE A 187 32.52 13.85 2.41
CA PHE A 187 33.90 13.79 1.95
C PHE A 187 34.41 15.13 1.40
N GLN A 188 33.64 15.78 0.54
CA GLN A 188 33.98 17.10 -0.02
C GLN A 188 34.08 18.19 1.06
N ARG A 189 33.22 18.14 2.08
CA ARG A 189 33.34 19.03 3.25
C ARG A 189 34.60 18.76 4.06
N GLY A 190 34.99 17.48 4.19
CA GLY A 190 36.24 17.08 4.83
C GLY A 190 37.45 17.63 4.11
N LEU A 191 37.47 17.50 2.78
CA LEU A 191 38.49 18.06 1.90
C LEU A 191 38.68 19.57 2.08
N LYS A 192 37.56 20.30 2.05
CA LYS A 192 37.59 21.75 2.23
C LYS A 192 38.12 22.13 3.61
N ALA A 193 37.65 21.46 4.66
CA ALA A 193 38.13 21.72 6.01
C ALA A 193 39.64 21.41 6.18
N GLU A 194 40.16 20.41 5.47
CA GLU A 194 41.59 20.08 5.45
C GLU A 194 42.41 21.17 4.75
N GLN A 195 41.93 21.68 3.60
CA GLN A 195 42.54 22.82 2.90
C GLN A 195 42.54 24.10 3.74
N ASP A 196 41.46 24.32 4.49
CA ASP A 196 41.31 25.46 5.41
C ASP A 196 42.14 25.31 6.70
N GLY A 197 42.89 24.21 6.85
CA GLY A 197 43.71 23.92 8.04
C GLY A 197 42.91 23.47 9.28
N ASN A 198 41.59 23.29 9.16
CA ASN A 198 40.72 22.86 10.25
C ASN A 198 40.64 21.33 10.34
N LEU A 199 41.74 20.74 10.82
CA LEU A 199 41.92 19.29 10.93
C LEU A 199 40.85 18.60 11.79
N ARG A 200 40.34 19.26 12.84
CA ARG A 200 39.27 18.72 13.69
C ARG A 200 37.96 18.53 12.90
N MET A 201 37.60 19.52 12.09
CA MET A 201 36.41 19.44 11.23
C MET A 201 36.60 18.46 10.07
N ALA A 202 37.81 18.38 9.51
CA ALA A 202 38.13 17.39 8.47
C ALA A 202 37.94 15.96 9.00
N ARG A 203 38.46 15.66 10.20
CA ARG A 203 38.29 14.35 10.85
C ARG A 203 36.81 13.98 11.04
N ALA A 204 36.01 14.91 11.58
CA ALA A 204 34.59 14.67 11.81
C ALA A 204 33.82 14.39 10.51
N ASN A 205 34.12 15.15 9.44
CA ASN A 205 33.50 14.94 8.13
C ASN A 205 33.91 13.61 7.49
N TYR A 206 35.18 13.19 7.60
CA TYR A 206 35.61 11.88 7.11
C TYR A 206 35.01 10.72 7.90
N GLN A 207 34.89 10.83 9.22
CA GLN A 207 34.18 9.84 10.03
C GLN A 207 32.70 9.74 9.64
N ASN A 208 32.04 10.87 9.41
CA ASN A 208 30.66 10.89 8.91
C ASN A 208 30.55 10.24 7.52
N ALA A 209 31.49 10.52 6.62
CA ALA A 209 31.54 9.89 5.30
C ALA A 209 31.73 8.36 5.40
N LEU A 210 32.63 7.88 6.27
CA LEU A 210 32.90 6.44 6.47
C LEU A 210 31.72 5.63 6.99
N ARG A 211 30.76 6.27 7.68
CA ARG A 211 29.56 5.56 8.15
C ARG A 211 28.64 5.11 7.01
N VAL A 212 28.73 5.77 5.86
CA VAL A 212 27.77 5.61 4.76
C VAL A 212 28.45 5.28 3.44
N ALA A 213 29.75 5.53 3.30
CA ALA A 213 30.52 5.21 2.10
C ALA A 213 30.71 3.70 1.91
N GLU A 214 30.48 3.24 0.69
CA GLU A 214 30.74 1.87 0.22
C GLU A 214 31.60 1.93 -1.06
N GLY A 215 32.28 0.83 -1.41
CA GLY A 215 33.09 0.74 -2.63
C GLY A 215 34.35 1.64 -2.61
N GLU A 216 34.67 2.22 -3.77
CA GLU A 216 35.90 2.99 -3.99
C GLU A 216 36.01 4.24 -3.11
N LEU A 217 34.90 4.97 -2.92
CA LEU A 217 34.87 6.17 -2.07
C LEU A 217 35.30 5.86 -0.64
N ARG A 218 34.92 4.68 -0.10
CA ARG A 218 35.34 4.25 1.23
C ARG A 218 36.84 4.08 1.34
N VAL A 219 37.47 3.48 0.33
CA VAL A 219 38.92 3.26 0.28
C VAL A 219 39.66 4.59 0.25
N GLU A 220 39.16 5.56 -0.52
CA GLU A 220 39.75 6.90 -0.61
C GLU A 220 39.68 7.63 0.74
N ILE A 221 38.54 7.57 1.43
CA ILE A 221 38.40 8.18 2.76
C ILE A 221 39.35 7.52 3.76
N LEU A 222 39.45 6.19 3.77
CA LEU A 222 40.37 5.46 4.66
C LEU A 222 41.83 5.85 4.41
N LYS A 223 42.24 5.98 3.15
CA LYS A 223 43.60 6.42 2.79
C LYS A 223 43.92 7.80 3.36
N ARG A 224 42.97 8.75 3.31
CA ARG A 224 43.14 10.08 3.90
C ARG A 224 43.16 10.08 5.42
N VAL A 225 42.29 9.29 6.05
CA VAL A 225 42.27 9.11 7.51
C VAL A 225 43.60 8.55 8.00
N GLN A 226 44.17 7.57 7.30
CA GLN A 226 45.50 7.03 7.60
C GLN A 226 46.62 8.05 7.37
N ALA A 227 46.58 8.81 6.26
CA ALA A 227 47.60 9.82 5.96
C ALA A 227 47.70 10.91 7.05
N ASN A 228 46.55 11.26 7.65
CA ASN A 228 46.46 12.25 8.73
C ASN A 228 46.55 11.63 10.14
N ASN A 229 46.77 10.31 10.24
CA ASN A 229 46.94 9.56 11.48
C ASN A 229 45.72 9.64 12.45
N TRP A 230 44.51 9.47 11.90
CA TRP A 230 43.22 9.65 12.61
C TRP A 230 42.41 8.40 12.91
#